data_AF-A0A970VNT8-F1
#
_entry.id   AF-A0A970VNT8-F1
#
_cell.length_a   1.000
_cell.length_b   1.000
_cell.length_c   1.000
_cell.angle_alpha   90.00
_cell.angle_beta   90.00
_cell.angle_gamma   90.00
#
_symmetry.space_group_name_H-M   'P 1'
#
loop_
_entity.id
_entity.type
_entity.pdbx_description
1 polymer ?
#
loop_
_entity_poly.entity_id
_entity_poly.type
_entity_poly.pdbx_seq_one_letter_code
_entity_poly.pdbx_strand_id
1 'polypeptide(L)'
;MQHTFEHLLGLPTQTALSLLAVNKIFDVDVVLTAAPPRKNPSPQDQLRSDEGEVNGYASTRVVAVQNDGRKLIVSRFLVGEPKPLVKE
;
A
#
# COMPACT_ATOMS: atom_id res chain seq x y z
N MET A 1 -16.21 4.42 22.59
CA MET A 1 -16.64 3.81 21.31
C MET A 1 -15.37 3.39 20.58
N GLN A 2 -15.19 2.11 20.26
CA GLN A 2 -14.10 1.67 19.38
C GLN A 2 -14.50 2.04 17.94
N HIS A 3 -13.74 2.91 17.29
CA HIS A 3 -13.92 3.15 15.86
C HIS A 3 -13.21 2.02 15.11
N THR A 4 -13.96 1.15 14.44
CA THR A 4 -13.39 0.08 13.62
C THR A 4 -12.90 0.65 12.29
N PHE A 5 -11.58 0.67 12.10
CA PHE A 5 -10.92 1.17 10.88
C PHE A 5 -10.77 0.10 9.79
N GLU A 6 -11.55 -0.98 9.86
CA GLU A 6 -11.55 -2.07 8.88
C GLU A 6 -11.88 -1.57 7.46
N HIS A 7 -12.67 -0.50 7.36
CA HIS A 7 -13.01 0.15 6.10
C HIS A 7 -11.80 0.78 5.38
N LEU A 8 -10.65 0.92 6.05
CA LEU A 8 -9.41 1.39 5.44
C LEU A 8 -8.66 0.27 4.70
N LEU A 9 -8.98 -1.00 4.96
CA LEU A 9 -8.29 -2.13 4.34
C LEU A 9 -8.49 -2.13 2.82
N GLY A 10 -7.39 -2.32 2.10
CA GLY A 10 -7.35 -2.33 0.63
C GLY A 10 -7.36 -0.95 -0.02
N LEU A 11 -7.62 0.14 0.73
CA LEU A 11 -7.52 1.50 0.19
C LEU A 11 -6.07 1.85 -0.15
N PRO A 12 -5.85 2.68 -1.19
CA PRO A 12 -4.55 3.34 -1.37
C PRO A 12 -4.16 4.10 -0.12
N THR A 13 -2.89 4.05 0.24
CA THR A 13 -2.35 4.66 1.46
C THR A 13 -2.73 6.13 1.58
N GLN A 14 -2.61 6.88 0.47
CA GLN A 14 -2.98 8.30 0.42
C GLN A 14 -4.46 8.55 0.72
N THR A 15 -5.34 7.67 0.24
CA THR A 15 -6.79 7.75 0.49
C THR A 15 -7.08 7.48 1.97
N ALA A 16 -6.46 6.45 2.55
CA ALA A 16 -6.62 6.12 3.97
C ALA A 16 -6.14 7.25 4.89
N LEU A 17 -4.97 7.85 4.60
CA LEU A 17 -4.45 9.01 5.34
C LEU A 17 -5.40 10.21 5.24
N SER A 18 -5.99 10.44 4.07
CA SER A 18 -6.97 11.52 3.88
C SER A 18 -8.23 11.31 4.72
N LEU A 19 -8.75 10.08 4.80
CA LEU A 19 -9.90 9.74 5.64
C LEU A 19 -9.59 9.88 7.14
N LEU A 20 -8.39 9.50 7.57
CA LEU A 20 -7.93 9.69 8.95
C LEU A 20 -7.81 11.17 9.30
N ALA A 21 -7.27 11.98 8.40
CA ALA A 21 -7.15 13.42 8.57
C ALA A 21 -8.52 14.11 8.73
N VAL A 22 -9.54 13.70 7.96
CA VAL A 22 -10.93 14.18 8.13
C VAL A 22 -11.48 13.87 9.53
N ASN A 23 -11.06 12.76 10.13
CA ASN A 23 -11.40 12.38 11.50
C ASN A 23 -10.44 12.95 12.57
N LYS A 24 -9.60 13.93 12.19
CA LYS A 24 -8.61 14.58 13.07
C LYS A 24 -7.53 13.66 13.63
N ILE A 25 -7.21 12.58 12.91
CA ILE A 25 -6.10 11.68 13.22
C ILE A 25 -4.96 12.01 12.26
N PHE A 26 -3.90 12.62 12.77
CA PHE A 26 -2.79 13.12 11.97
C PHE A 26 -1.46 12.42 12.28
N ASP A 27 -1.33 11.86 13.48
CA ASP A 27 -0.16 11.10 13.92
C ASP A 27 -0.29 9.63 13.50
N VAL A 28 -0.20 9.41 12.18
CA VAL A 28 -0.31 8.08 11.59
C VAL A 28 1.06 7.60 11.13
N ASP A 29 1.54 6.53 11.74
CA ASP A 29 2.74 5.82 11.30
C ASP A 29 2.39 4.88 10.14
N VAL A 30 3.16 4.95 9.05
CA VAL A 30 2.97 4.11 7.86
C VAL A 30 4.16 3.19 7.72
N VAL A 31 3.91 1.90 7.88
CA VAL A 31 4.96 0.87 7.89
C VAL A 31 4.72 -0.09 6.72
N LEU A 32 5.71 -0.20 5.84
CA LEU A 32 5.69 -1.24 4.82
C LEU A 32 5.73 -2.62 5.48
N THR A 33 4.89 -3.54 5.01
CA THR A 33 4.86 -4.90 5.52
C THR A 33 6.25 -5.53 5.40
N ALA A 34 6.71 -6.17 6.49
CA ALA A 34 7.94 -6.94 6.51
C ALA A 34 7.77 -8.33 5.85
N ALA A 35 6.79 -8.48 4.95
CA ALA A 35 6.59 -9.73 4.23
C ALA A 35 7.88 -10.07 3.46
N PRO A 36 8.48 -11.25 3.68
CA PRO A 36 9.73 -11.61 3.05
C PRO A 36 9.54 -11.64 1.52
N PRO A 37 10.60 -11.31 0.74
CA PRO A 37 10.57 -11.48 -0.70
C PRO A 37 10.13 -12.90 -1.07
N ARG A 38 9.36 -13.01 -2.15
CA ARG A 38 8.92 -14.33 -2.65
C ARG A 38 10.15 -15.16 -2.99
N LYS A 39 10.13 -16.46 -2.63
CA LYS A 39 11.24 -17.39 -2.91
C LYS A 39 11.65 -17.42 -4.38
N ASN A 40 10.68 -17.33 -5.29
CA ASN A 40 10.89 -17.22 -6.73
C ASN A 40 10.31 -15.89 -7.23
N PRO A 41 11.11 -14.82 -7.34
CA PRO A 41 10.67 -13.55 -7.89
C PRO A 41 10.41 -13.69 -9.39
N SER A 42 9.26 -13.21 -9.82
CA SER A 42 8.93 -12.97 -11.22
C SER A 42 9.51 -11.62 -11.69
N PRO A 43 9.73 -11.39 -13.00
CA PRO A 43 10.14 -10.08 -13.50
C PRO A 43 9.19 -8.95 -13.08
N GLN A 44 7.90 -9.26 -12.89
CA GLN A 44 6.89 -8.30 -12.44
C GLN A 44 7.11 -7.85 -10.98
N ASP A 45 7.85 -8.58 -10.15
CA ASP A 45 8.18 -8.12 -8.79
C ASP A 45 9.04 -6.86 -8.80
N GLN A 46 9.81 -6.62 -9.86
CA GLN A 46 10.59 -5.38 -10.03
C GLN A 46 9.68 -4.16 -10.17
N LEU A 47 8.45 -4.36 -10.68
CA LEU A 47 7.44 -3.30 -10.78
C LEU A 47 6.78 -3.00 -9.44
N ARG A 48 6.99 -3.82 -8.39
CA ARG A 48 6.56 -3.51 -7.01
C ARG A 48 7.55 -2.56 -6.34
N SER A 49 7.90 -1.48 -7.02
CA SER A 49 8.82 -0.44 -6.57
C SER A 49 8.09 0.91 -6.47
N ASP A 50 8.75 1.91 -5.89
CA ASP A 50 8.24 3.29 -5.85
C ASP A 50 8.06 3.83 -7.29
N GLU A 51 9.00 3.50 -8.18
CA GLU A 51 8.93 3.83 -9.61
C GLU A 51 7.74 3.14 -10.27
N GLY A 52 7.48 1.87 -9.96
CA GLY A 52 6.32 1.16 -10.48
C GLY A 52 5.00 1.80 -10.01
N GLU A 53 4.97 2.37 -8.82
CA GLU A 53 3.81 3.11 -8.30
C GLU A 53 3.62 4.45 -9.03
N VAL A 54 4.69 5.21 -9.24
CA VAL A 54 4.66 6.47 -10.03
C VAL A 54 4.19 6.21 -11.47
N ASN A 55 4.62 5.09 -12.06
CA ASN A 55 4.24 4.69 -13.42
C ASN A 55 2.86 4.01 -13.51
N GLY A 56 2.16 3.84 -12.38
CA GLY A 56 0.83 3.21 -12.34
C GLY A 56 0.82 1.68 -12.51
N TYR A 57 1.98 1.02 -12.38
CA TYR A 57 2.13 -0.44 -12.37
C TYR A 57 2.01 -1.06 -10.97
N ALA A 58 2.09 -0.24 -9.93
CA ALA A 58 1.90 -0.66 -8.55
C ALA A 58 1.06 0.33 -7.73
N SER A 59 0.52 -0.15 -6.63
CA SER A 59 -0.27 0.64 -5.68
C SER A 59 0.00 0.14 -4.27
N THR A 60 0.44 1.05 -3.40
CA THR A 60 0.65 0.78 -1.98
C THR A 60 -0.66 0.92 -1.23
N ARG A 61 -1.16 -0.19 -0.69
CA ARG A 61 -2.48 -0.32 -0.08
C ARG A 61 -2.38 -0.78 1.36
N VAL A 62 -3.34 -0.36 2.18
CA VAL A 62 -3.43 -0.76 3.59
C VAL A 62 -3.81 -2.25 3.68
N VAL A 63 -3.02 -3.02 4.43
CA VAL A 63 -3.27 -4.45 4.68
C VAL A 63 -3.58 -4.75 6.14
N ALA A 64 -3.21 -3.85 7.06
CA ALA A 64 -3.67 -3.89 8.44
C ALA A 64 -3.72 -2.48 9.03
N VAL A 65 -4.61 -2.30 10.00
CA VAL A 65 -4.70 -1.08 10.81
C VAL A 65 -4.49 -1.46 12.26
N GLN A 66 -3.62 -0.72 12.95
CA GLN A 66 -3.28 -0.90 14.35
C GLN A 66 -3.42 0.43 15.09
N ASN A 67 -3.41 0.36 16.43
CA ASN A 67 -3.43 1.52 17.33
C ASN A 67 -4.55 2.52 17.00
N ASP A 68 -5.77 2.04 16.79
CA ASP A 68 -6.95 2.87 16.47
C ASP A 68 -6.70 3.83 15.29
N GLY A 69 -6.10 3.33 14.20
CA GLY A 69 -5.84 4.13 13.00
C GLY A 69 -4.52 4.89 13.02
N ARG A 70 -3.77 4.88 14.13
CA ARG A 70 -2.47 5.56 14.25
C ARG A 70 -1.30 4.77 13.66
N LYS A 71 -1.53 3.54 13.23
CA LYS A 71 -0.53 2.76 12.51
C LYS A 71 -1.16 2.00 11.35
N LEU A 72 -0.70 2.29 10.15
CA LEU A 72 -1.09 1.60 8.93
C LEU A 72 0.04 0.68 8.50
N ILE A 73 -0.26 -0.61 8.41
CA ILE A 73 0.62 -1.57 7.74
C ILE A 73 0.19 -1.62 6.28
N VAL A 74 1.13 -1.35 5.38
CA VAL A 74 0.85 -1.25 3.94
C VAL A 74 1.63 -2.29 3.15
N SER A 75 1.11 -2.68 1.99
CA SER A 75 1.81 -3.55 1.05
C SER A 75 1.63 -3.04 -0.36
N ARG A 76 2.62 -3.29 -1.20
CA ARG A 76 2.62 -2.85 -2.59
C ARG A 76 2.11 -3.97 -3.50
N PHE A 77 1.01 -3.69 -4.19
CA PHE A 77 0.39 -4.61 -5.12
C PHE A 77 0.64 -4.15 -6.55
N LEU A 78 0.75 -5.10 -7.48
CA LEU A 78 0.74 -4.76 -8.91
C LEU A 78 -0.67 -4.33 -9.30
N VAL A 79 -0.76 -3.26 -10.07
CA VAL A 79 -2.02 -2.73 -10.62
C VAL A 79 -1.84 -2.39 -12.09
N GLY A 80 -2.91 -2.51 -12.87
CA GLY A 80 -2.85 -2.37 -14.33
C GLY A 80 -2.33 -3.62 -15.05
N GLU A 81 -2.49 -3.66 -16.37
CA GLU A 81 -1.81 -4.66 -17.18
C GLU A 81 -0.34 -4.27 -17.30
N PRO A 82 0.62 -5.12 -16.89
CA PRO A 82 2.03 -4.83 -17.10
C PRO A 82 2.27 -4.78 -18.61
N LYS A 83 2.58 -3.60 -19.15
CA LYS A 83 3.08 -3.51 -20.51
C LYS A 83 4.39 -4.31 -20.57
N PRO A 84 4.56 -5.24 -21.53
CA PRO A 84 5.80 -5.99 -21.65
C PRO A 84 6.96 -4.99 -21.78
N LEU A 85 7.99 -5.17 -20.95
CA LEU A 85 9.25 -4.43 -21.09
C LEU A 85 9.81 -4.77 -22.48
N VAL A 86 9.66 -3.85 -23.42
CA VAL A 86 10.33 -3.94 -24.72
C VAL A 86 11.81 -3.78 -24.41
N LYS A 87 12.57 -4.88 -24.57
CA LYS A 87 14.02 -4.81 -24.62
C LYS A 87 14.39 -4.32 -26.02
N GLU A 88 14.87 -3.08 -26.11
CA GLU A 88 15.64 -2.61 -27.27
C GLU A 88 17.05 -3.21 -27.27
#